data_AF-A0A8X8WCH3-F1
#
_entry.id   AF-A0A8X8WCH3-F1
#
_cell.length_a   1.000
_cell.length_b   1.000
_cell.length_c   1.000
_cell.angle_alpha   90.00
_cell.angle_beta   90.00
_cell.angle_gamma   90.00
#
_symmetry.space_group_name_H-M   'P 1'
#
loop_
_entity.id
_entity.type
_entity.pdbx_description
1 polymer ?
#
loop_
_entity_poly.entity_id
_entity_poly.type
_entity_poly.pdbx_seq_one_letter_code
_entity_poly.pdbx_strand_id
1 'polypeptide(L)'
;MPGFEVFGSEDVSFLSHTDPVVLELNRLQNQLKEKERELGKAQSEIRALRATEALKDKALEEFGCEVRRLEEKLRLNGNHLEQKNLDIKKLTNEKKEALAAQYAAEATLRRVYANQKDDDSIPIELVIAPLEAELKMYKNEVAALQEDKRAIERLTKSKEAALLEAEKILRSALERALIVEEVQNQNFELRRHIEICQEENKILDKTNRCKVLEVEKLSQTIKELEEAILAGGAAANTIRDYKRRISELNDEKRTLERELARIKVSANRGATVVANDWKDENNKVMPVKQWLEERRLLQAEMQKLKDKLAISERAVKAEAQVKEKLKLRLKTLEEGLKNASLFSIDTNGSPKYAKSSNFFGILSSNTRTKKRSTSQPRGSTITKSAIQMLDEKQTTVNSEMKPVNSLKMKNPTSESLVKKSLWASRNKVIDNSGKENAETNKIAMSYDKIQKKDEVTEMENRTGVTGSNKEMKGSEIGSIDDEDVVSGILYDRLQKEVIYLRKSSDIKDMTLHSKDEEIKLLMKKVETLARAIEVESKKTKREAAMREKDSALAKLDEKMRSTNSSKRSVNAS
;
A
#
# COMPACT_ATOMS: atom_id res chain seq x y z
N MET A 1 15.10 -24.39 47.03
CA MET A 1 15.41 -25.80 47.31
C MET A 1 15.98 -26.45 46.04
N PRO A 2 16.93 -27.40 46.17
CA PRO A 2 17.79 -27.90 45.08
C PRO A 2 17.42 -29.31 44.58
N GLY A 3 18.10 -29.74 43.48
CA GLY A 3 18.17 -31.12 42.93
C GLY A 3 17.40 -31.29 41.61
N PHE A 4 17.88 -31.92 40.53
CA PHE A 4 18.93 -32.92 40.31
C PHE A 4 19.26 -32.99 38.78
N GLU A 5 20.55 -32.88 38.40
CA GLU A 5 21.38 -33.86 37.65
C GLU A 5 20.73 -35.05 36.86
N VAL A 6 21.17 -35.62 35.72
CA VAL A 6 22.35 -35.61 34.79
C VAL A 6 21.94 -36.28 33.43
N PHE A 7 22.80 -36.14 32.42
CA PHE A 7 23.10 -37.00 31.23
C PHE A 7 22.39 -36.59 29.93
N GLY A 8 23.05 -36.40 28.79
CA GLY A 8 24.42 -36.69 28.36
C GLY A 8 24.36 -37.13 26.89
N SER A 9 25.01 -36.42 25.97
CA SER A 9 25.40 -36.97 24.66
C SER A 9 26.43 -36.04 24.02
N GLU A 10 27.65 -36.55 23.91
CA GLU A 10 28.68 -36.07 23.00
C GLU A 10 28.11 -35.94 21.59
N ASP A 11 28.30 -34.78 20.96
CA ASP A 11 28.44 -34.73 19.51
C ASP A 11 29.26 -33.51 19.11
N VAL A 12 30.43 -33.82 18.56
CA VAL A 12 31.16 -33.08 17.53
C VAL A 12 31.60 -31.65 17.90
N SER A 13 32.73 -31.59 18.60
CA SER A 13 33.61 -30.41 18.61
C SER A 13 34.18 -30.16 17.20
N PHE A 14 33.39 -29.51 16.33
CA PHE A 14 33.94 -28.66 15.29
C PHE A 14 34.48 -27.40 15.96
N LEU A 15 35.64 -27.53 16.61
CA LEU A 15 36.50 -26.41 16.99
C LEU A 15 37.05 -25.82 15.69
N SER A 16 36.20 -25.11 14.95
CA SER A 16 36.67 -23.96 14.19
C SER A 16 37.48 -23.14 15.17
N HIS A 17 38.74 -22.88 14.84
CA HIS A 17 39.57 -21.91 15.55
C HIS A 17 38.82 -20.59 15.57
N THR A 18 38.00 -20.42 16.61
CA THR A 18 37.32 -19.17 16.91
C THR A 18 38.44 -18.36 17.52
N ASP A 19 38.94 -17.43 16.72
CA ASP A 19 39.95 -16.48 17.12
C ASP A 19 39.66 -16.01 18.57
N PRO A 20 40.61 -16.13 19.51
CA PRO A 20 40.44 -15.65 20.88
C PRO A 20 39.89 -14.22 20.94
N VAL A 21 40.19 -13.41 19.93
CA VAL A 21 39.63 -12.06 19.75
C VAL A 21 38.10 -12.09 19.56
N VAL A 22 37.55 -13.04 18.81
CA VAL A 22 36.10 -13.19 18.58
C VAL A 22 35.38 -13.64 19.85
N LEU A 23 35.99 -14.50 20.65
CA LEU A 23 35.41 -14.92 21.94
C LEU A 23 35.40 -13.75 22.95
N GLU A 24 36.49 -12.99 23.04
CA GLU A 24 36.54 -11.81 23.90
C GLU A 24 35.60 -10.70 23.41
N LEU A 25 35.47 -10.50 22.10
CA LEU A 25 34.48 -9.59 21.52
C LEU A 25 33.05 -10.01 21.87
N ASN A 26 32.71 -11.29 21.80
CA ASN A 26 31.40 -11.78 22.23
C ASN A 26 31.18 -11.60 23.72
N ARG A 27 32.20 -11.83 24.56
CA ARG A 27 32.14 -11.59 26.02
C ARG A 27 31.87 -10.12 26.32
N LEU A 28 32.63 -9.21 25.70
CA LEU A 28 32.48 -7.76 25.85
C LEU A 28 31.13 -7.29 25.30
N GLN A 29 30.64 -7.85 24.19
CA GLN A 29 29.33 -7.53 23.64
C GLN A 29 28.20 -7.98 24.58
N ASN A 30 28.32 -9.15 25.22
CA ASN A 30 27.36 -9.61 26.22
C ASN A 30 27.40 -8.75 27.49
N GLN A 31 28.59 -8.38 27.98
CA GLN A 31 28.74 -7.43 29.08
C GLN A 31 28.15 -6.06 28.75
N LEU A 32 28.34 -5.56 27.52
CA LEU A 32 27.74 -4.31 27.07
C LEU A 32 26.21 -4.41 27.09
N LYS A 33 25.62 -5.48 26.55
CA LYS A 33 24.17 -5.73 26.59
C LYS A 33 23.63 -5.81 28.01
N GLU A 34 24.38 -6.42 28.92
CA GLU A 34 24.01 -6.50 30.34
C GLU A 34 24.07 -5.13 31.01
N LYS A 35 25.13 -4.34 30.77
CA LYS A 35 25.24 -2.97 31.25
C LYS A 35 24.16 -2.06 30.66
N GLU A 36 23.78 -2.23 29.40
CA GLU A 36 22.64 -1.53 28.79
C GLU A 36 21.31 -1.88 29.49
N ARG A 37 21.11 -3.14 29.88
CA ARG A 37 19.94 -3.58 30.64
C ARG A 37 19.93 -3.00 32.06
N GLU A 38 21.06 -3.03 32.75
CA GLU A 38 21.24 -2.41 34.08
C GLU A 38 21.00 -0.90 34.02
N LEU A 39 21.54 -0.21 33.01
CA LEU A 39 21.30 1.21 32.76
C LEU A 39 19.81 1.48 32.52
N GLY A 40 19.13 0.61 31.75
CA GLY A 40 17.68 0.70 31.54
C GLY A 40 16.88 0.57 32.84
N LYS A 41 17.26 -0.38 33.72
CA LYS A 41 16.65 -0.54 35.06
C LYS A 41 16.88 0.71 35.93
N ALA A 42 18.12 1.17 36.03
CA ALA A 42 18.45 2.38 36.79
C ALA A 42 17.71 3.62 36.25
N GLN A 43 17.58 3.77 34.93
CA GLN A 43 16.79 4.86 34.33
C GLN A 43 15.28 4.74 34.62
N SER A 44 14.74 3.52 34.74
CA SER A 44 13.35 3.32 35.13
C SER A 44 13.14 3.64 36.62
N GLU A 45 14.09 3.26 37.48
CA GLU A 45 14.08 3.57 38.91
C GLU A 45 14.21 5.08 39.15
N ILE A 46 15.14 5.76 38.48
CA ILE A 46 15.27 7.23 38.53
C ILE A 46 13.96 7.91 38.12
N ARG A 47 13.29 7.42 37.08
CA ARG A 47 11.98 7.97 36.67
C ARG A 47 10.90 7.75 37.72
N ALA A 48 10.86 6.57 38.35
CA ALA A 48 9.94 6.28 39.44
C ALA A 48 10.22 7.17 40.65
N LEU A 49 11.48 7.31 41.06
CA LEU A 49 11.90 8.17 42.16
C LEU A 49 11.53 9.63 41.91
N ARG A 50 11.80 10.17 40.71
CA ARG A 50 11.37 11.53 40.32
C ARG A 50 9.86 11.73 40.38
N ALA A 51 9.07 10.72 40.01
CA ALA A 51 7.62 10.79 40.14
C ALA A 51 7.18 10.82 41.60
N THR A 52 7.83 10.04 42.47
CA THR A 52 7.56 10.08 43.92
C THR A 52 8.01 11.38 44.57
N GLU A 53 9.13 11.97 44.12
CA GLU A 53 9.62 13.28 44.57
C GLU A 53 8.62 14.38 44.21
N ALA A 54 8.12 14.41 42.98
CA ALA A 54 7.09 15.37 42.56
C ALA A 54 5.79 15.26 43.39
N LEU A 55 5.40 14.05 43.82
CA LEU A 55 4.25 13.87 44.72
C LEU A 55 4.54 14.40 46.13
N LYS A 56 5.76 14.19 46.64
CA LYS A 56 6.19 14.74 47.94
C LYS A 56 6.25 16.26 47.89
N ASP A 57 6.78 16.85 46.83
CA ASP A 57 6.84 18.31 46.65
C ASP A 57 5.44 18.92 46.64
N LYS A 58 4.49 18.27 45.97
CA LYS A 58 3.09 18.70 45.98
C LYS A 58 2.49 18.65 47.39
N ALA A 59 2.72 17.57 48.13
CA ALA A 59 2.27 17.45 49.51
C ALA A 59 2.92 18.51 50.43
N LEU A 60 4.22 18.80 50.24
CA LEU A 60 4.92 19.84 50.98
C LEU A 60 4.36 21.24 50.68
N GLU A 61 4.00 21.54 49.43
CA GLU A 61 3.35 22.82 49.10
C GLU A 61 1.95 22.93 49.72
N GLU A 62 1.17 21.84 49.73
CA GLU A 62 -0.16 21.80 50.38
C GLU A 62 -0.03 22.02 51.89
N PHE A 63 0.91 21.34 52.57
CA PHE A 63 1.19 21.57 53.98
C PHE A 63 1.74 22.98 54.23
N GLY A 64 2.58 23.50 53.34
CA GLY A 64 3.08 24.88 53.41
C GLY A 64 1.96 25.91 53.33
N CYS A 65 0.99 25.70 52.44
CA CYS A 65 -0.22 26.53 52.38
C CYS A 65 -1.02 26.50 53.68
N GLU A 66 -1.20 25.32 54.27
CA GLU A 66 -1.95 25.13 55.51
C GLU A 66 -1.25 25.76 56.72
N VAL A 67 0.07 25.66 56.81
CA VAL A 67 0.89 26.33 57.83
C VAL A 67 0.73 27.84 57.73
N ARG A 68 0.90 28.43 56.53
CA ARG A 68 0.69 29.87 56.31
C ARG A 68 -0.71 30.31 56.74
N ARG A 69 -1.74 29.49 56.45
CA ARG A 69 -3.13 29.75 56.85
C ARG A 69 -3.31 29.70 58.36
N LEU A 70 -2.62 28.82 59.07
CA LEU A 70 -2.68 28.71 60.53
C LEU A 70 -1.91 29.84 61.21
N GLU A 71 -0.74 30.21 60.70
CA GLU A 71 0.05 31.35 61.16
C GLU A 71 -0.76 32.65 61.04
N GLU A 72 -1.46 32.87 59.93
CA GLU A 72 -2.32 34.03 59.76
C GLU A 72 -3.45 34.08 60.79
N LYS A 73 -4.13 32.95 61.02
CA LYS A 73 -5.19 32.86 62.04
C LYS A 73 -4.63 33.14 63.43
N LEU A 74 -3.45 32.61 63.75
CA LEU A 74 -2.79 32.85 65.03
C LEU A 74 -2.44 34.33 65.20
N ARG A 75 -1.91 34.98 64.15
CA ARG A 75 -1.60 36.40 64.15
C ARG A 75 -2.85 37.26 64.39
N LEU A 76 -3.94 36.99 63.67
CA LEU A 76 -5.21 37.70 63.84
C LEU A 76 -5.77 37.52 65.26
N ASN A 77 -5.71 36.30 65.80
CA ASN A 77 -6.17 36.03 67.16
C ASN A 77 -5.27 36.71 68.22
N GLY A 78 -3.95 36.73 68.00
CA GLY A 78 -3.00 37.46 68.83
C GLY A 78 -3.32 38.96 68.89
N ASN A 79 -3.53 39.59 67.73
CA ASN A 79 -3.92 41.00 67.64
C ASN A 79 -5.26 41.26 68.34
N HIS A 80 -6.23 40.35 68.22
CA HIS A 80 -7.52 40.47 68.89
C HIS A 80 -7.38 40.43 70.42
N LEU A 81 -6.57 39.51 70.94
CA LEU A 81 -6.28 39.41 72.38
C LEU A 81 -5.54 40.63 72.90
N GLU A 82 -4.59 41.17 72.13
CA GLU A 82 -3.88 42.39 72.48
C GLU A 82 -4.83 43.59 72.56
N GLN A 83 -5.74 43.75 71.59
CA GLN A 83 -6.79 44.78 71.63
C GLN A 83 -7.68 44.64 72.87
N LYS A 84 -8.15 43.43 73.18
CA LYS A 84 -8.98 43.19 74.38
C LYS A 84 -8.24 43.55 75.67
N ASN A 85 -6.94 43.28 75.75
CA ASN A 85 -6.12 43.68 76.89
C ASN A 85 -5.98 45.20 77.02
N LEU A 86 -5.89 45.93 75.91
CA LEU A 86 -5.90 47.40 75.91
C LEU A 86 -7.25 47.94 76.39
N ASP A 87 -8.36 47.37 75.92
CA ASP A 87 -9.71 47.76 76.34
C ASP A 87 -9.90 47.52 77.85
N ILE A 88 -9.43 46.40 78.39
CA ILE A 88 -9.49 46.10 79.83
C ILE A 88 -8.71 47.14 80.65
N LYS A 89 -7.50 47.52 80.21
CA LYS A 89 -6.71 48.56 80.87
C LYS A 89 -7.44 49.90 80.86
N LYS A 90 -8.04 50.27 79.73
CA LYS A 90 -8.82 51.49 79.58
C LYS A 90 -10.02 51.52 80.54
N LEU A 91 -10.84 50.46 80.53
CA LEU A 91 -11.99 50.31 81.43
C LEU A 91 -11.57 50.34 82.91
N THR A 92 -10.41 49.78 83.24
CA THR A 92 -9.88 49.81 84.61
C THR A 92 -9.52 51.23 85.05
N ASN A 93 -8.95 52.05 84.16
CA ASN A 93 -8.66 53.45 84.44
C ASN A 93 -9.95 54.28 84.53
N GLU A 94 -10.88 54.11 83.58
CA GLU A 94 -12.19 54.76 83.60
C GLU A 94 -12.96 54.42 84.90
N LYS A 95 -12.89 53.18 85.39
CA LYS A 95 -13.48 52.80 86.69
C LYS A 95 -12.85 53.55 87.86
N LYS A 96 -11.53 53.75 87.87
CA LYS A 96 -10.85 54.51 88.93
C LYS A 96 -11.23 55.98 88.90
N GLU A 97 -11.31 56.57 87.71
CA GLU A 97 -11.75 57.95 87.49
C GLU A 97 -13.21 58.14 87.91
N ALA A 98 -14.09 57.20 87.55
CA ALA A 98 -15.49 57.22 87.94
C ALA A 98 -15.67 57.13 89.47
N LEU A 99 -14.89 56.28 90.15
CA LEU A 99 -14.88 56.23 91.61
C LEU A 99 -14.39 57.54 92.23
N ALA A 100 -13.33 58.15 91.68
CA ALA A 100 -12.85 59.44 92.14
C ALA A 100 -13.89 60.56 91.94
N ALA A 101 -14.54 60.58 90.78
CA ALA A 101 -15.63 61.50 90.47
C ALA A 101 -16.84 61.30 91.40
N GLN A 102 -17.18 60.05 91.73
CA GLN A 102 -18.22 59.72 92.70
C GLN A 102 -17.91 60.33 94.08
N TYR A 103 -16.70 60.10 94.62
CA TYR A 103 -16.29 60.69 95.89
C TYR A 103 -16.31 62.23 95.85
N ALA A 104 -15.90 62.85 94.75
CA ALA A 104 -15.93 64.31 94.58
C ALA A 104 -17.37 64.87 94.51
N ALA A 105 -18.28 64.18 93.82
CA ALA A 105 -19.69 64.53 93.76
C ALA A 105 -20.35 64.41 95.13
N GLU A 106 -20.06 63.34 95.86
CA GLU A 106 -20.58 63.11 97.22
C GLU A 106 -20.09 64.17 98.21
N ALA A 107 -18.83 64.59 98.12
CA ALA A 107 -18.28 65.70 98.90
C ALA A 107 -18.94 67.04 98.54
N THR A 108 -19.29 67.25 97.28
CA THR A 108 -19.97 68.47 96.82
C THR A 108 -21.42 68.49 97.27
N LEU A 109 -22.14 67.37 97.23
CA LEU A 109 -23.47 67.23 97.82
C LEU A 109 -23.46 67.55 99.31
N ARG A 110 -22.50 67.01 100.07
CA ARG A 110 -22.33 67.35 101.49
C ARG A 110 -22.14 68.87 101.72
N ARG A 111 -21.39 69.56 100.85
CA ARG A 111 -21.20 71.03 100.92
C ARG A 111 -22.47 71.80 100.56
N VAL A 112 -23.18 71.40 99.50
CA VAL A 112 -24.42 72.06 99.07
C VAL A 112 -25.52 71.91 100.13
N TYR A 113 -25.70 70.71 100.69
CA TYR A 113 -26.65 70.49 101.78
C TYR A 113 -26.31 71.32 103.05
N ALA A 114 -25.04 71.65 103.28
CA ALA A 114 -24.61 72.53 104.36
C ALA A 114 -24.88 74.02 104.08
N ASN A 115 -24.90 74.43 102.81
CA ASN A 115 -25.13 75.81 102.38
C ASN A 115 -26.61 76.12 102.08
N GLN A 116 -27.51 75.14 102.20
CA GLN A 116 -28.93 75.25 101.85
C GLN A 116 -29.78 75.82 103.01
N LYS A 117 -29.24 76.80 103.74
CA LYS A 117 -30.02 77.67 104.63
C LYS A 117 -29.93 79.08 104.08
N ASP A 118 -31.08 79.56 103.65
CA ASP A 118 -31.41 80.92 103.24
C ASP A 118 -30.89 81.31 101.83
N ASP A 119 -31.80 81.29 100.85
CA ASP A 119 -31.79 82.29 99.78
C ASP A 119 -33.15 82.37 99.07
N ASP A 120 -33.77 83.55 99.14
CA ASP A 120 -34.91 83.98 98.34
C ASP A 120 -34.44 84.18 96.88
N SER A 121 -34.63 83.16 96.07
CA SER A 121 -34.23 83.17 94.66
C SER A 121 -35.36 83.61 93.73
N ILE A 122 -34.97 84.33 92.68
CA ILE A 122 -35.78 84.76 91.53
C ILE A 122 -36.76 83.64 91.13
N PRO A 123 -38.05 83.93 90.83
CA PRO A 123 -39.03 82.92 90.46
C PRO A 123 -38.49 82.03 89.35
N ILE A 124 -38.07 80.82 89.75
CA ILE A 124 -37.26 79.91 88.93
C ILE A 124 -38.06 79.51 87.67
N GLU A 125 -39.39 79.60 87.74
CA GLU A 125 -40.36 79.41 86.67
C GLU A 125 -40.03 80.15 85.36
N LEU A 126 -39.54 81.40 85.43
CA LEU A 126 -39.23 82.20 84.23
C LEU A 126 -37.98 81.73 83.49
N VAL A 127 -37.06 81.07 84.19
CA VAL A 127 -35.87 80.45 83.61
C VAL A 127 -36.16 78.99 83.22
N ILE A 128 -37.04 78.32 83.97
CA ILE A 128 -37.45 76.93 83.73
C ILE A 128 -38.29 76.79 82.46
N ALA A 129 -39.27 77.66 82.21
CA ALA A 129 -40.23 77.44 81.12
C ALA A 129 -39.61 77.35 79.69
N PRO A 130 -38.63 78.19 79.29
CA PRO A 130 -37.93 78.01 78.01
C PRO A 130 -37.13 76.71 77.93
N LEU A 131 -36.45 76.33 79.02
CA LEU A 131 -35.69 75.09 79.12
C LEU A 131 -36.60 73.85 79.05
N GLU A 132 -37.81 73.92 79.62
CA GLU A 132 -38.83 72.88 79.50
C GLU A 132 -39.36 72.75 78.07
N ALA A 133 -39.54 73.87 77.36
CA ALA A 133 -39.93 73.87 75.96
C ALA A 133 -38.83 73.25 75.07
N GLU A 134 -37.57 73.61 75.29
CA GLU A 134 -36.41 72.99 74.61
C GLU A 134 -36.31 71.48 74.93
N LEU A 135 -36.49 71.08 76.19
CA LEU A 135 -36.53 69.67 76.59
C LEU A 135 -37.66 68.91 75.88
N LYS A 136 -38.83 69.52 75.73
CA LYS A 136 -39.97 68.93 75.01
C LYS A 136 -39.67 68.79 73.51
N MET A 137 -39.02 69.78 72.91
CA MET A 137 -38.54 69.72 71.54
C MET A 137 -37.53 68.58 71.34
N TYR A 138 -36.49 68.50 72.18
CA TYR A 138 -35.50 67.43 72.12
C TYR A 138 -36.11 66.04 72.36
N LYS A 139 -37.12 65.92 73.24
CA LYS A 139 -37.86 64.66 73.42
C LYS A 139 -38.60 64.24 72.14
N ASN A 140 -39.23 65.18 71.45
CA ASN A 140 -39.90 64.91 70.18
C ASN A 140 -38.89 64.53 69.08
N GLU A 141 -37.75 65.23 69.00
CA GLU A 141 -36.66 64.90 68.08
C GLU A 141 -36.09 63.51 68.34
N VAL A 142 -35.84 63.15 69.61
CA VAL A 142 -35.41 61.80 70.00
C VAL A 142 -36.44 60.74 69.59
N ALA A 143 -37.74 61.03 69.71
CA ALA A 143 -38.79 60.11 69.29
C ALA A 143 -38.79 59.90 67.76
N ALA A 144 -38.62 60.98 66.97
CA ALA A 144 -38.48 60.91 65.52
C ALA A 144 -37.24 60.09 65.11
N LEU A 145 -36.09 60.36 65.72
CA LEU A 145 -34.85 59.60 65.48
C LEU A 145 -34.98 58.12 65.85
N GLN A 146 -35.76 57.78 66.89
CA GLN A 146 -36.05 56.39 67.23
C GLN A 146 -36.92 55.70 66.18
N GLU A 147 -37.87 56.41 65.57
CA GLU A 147 -38.68 55.87 64.48
C GLU A 147 -37.84 55.65 63.22
N ASP A 148 -36.98 56.61 62.86
CA ASP A 148 -36.01 56.49 61.77
C ASP A 148 -35.06 55.31 61.97
N LYS A 149 -34.54 55.13 63.20
CA LYS A 149 -33.71 53.96 63.55
C LYS A 149 -34.47 52.65 63.27
N ARG A 150 -35.73 52.54 63.70
CA ARG A 150 -36.56 51.34 63.42
C ARG A 150 -36.84 51.17 61.93
N ALA A 151 -37.02 52.25 61.16
CA ALA A 151 -37.19 52.20 59.72
C ALA A 151 -35.93 51.67 59.02
N ILE A 152 -34.75 52.14 59.44
CA ILE A 152 -33.46 51.64 58.96
C ILE A 152 -33.29 50.16 59.30
N GLU A 153 -33.60 49.72 60.52
CA GLU A 153 -33.52 48.30 60.90
C GLU A 153 -34.44 47.40 60.05
N ARG A 154 -35.67 47.85 59.74
CA ARG A 154 -36.57 47.11 58.82
C ARG A 154 -36.00 47.04 57.41
N LEU A 155 -35.44 48.14 56.92
CA LEU A 155 -34.82 48.20 55.60
C LEU A 155 -33.59 47.29 55.52
N THR A 156 -32.75 47.27 56.55
CA THR A 156 -31.58 46.37 56.65
C THR A 156 -32.01 44.91 56.62
N LYS A 157 -33.01 44.51 57.43
CA LYS A 157 -33.54 43.14 57.41
C LYS A 157 -34.12 42.73 56.06
N SER A 158 -34.84 43.66 55.40
CA SER A 158 -35.37 43.43 54.05
C SER A 158 -34.25 43.22 53.02
N LYS A 159 -33.20 44.05 53.07
CA LYS A 159 -32.01 43.91 52.20
C LYS A 159 -31.24 42.61 52.47
N GLU A 160 -31.05 42.23 53.73
CA GLU A 160 -30.42 40.95 54.10
C GLU A 160 -31.22 39.76 53.57
N ALA A 161 -32.55 39.78 53.69
CA ALA A 161 -33.41 38.74 53.12
C ALA A 161 -33.30 38.66 51.58
N ALA A 162 -33.27 39.81 50.89
CA ALA A 162 -33.07 39.87 49.44
C ALA A 162 -31.68 39.35 49.02
N LEU A 163 -30.63 39.64 49.79
CA LEU A 163 -29.28 39.13 49.56
C LEU A 163 -29.21 37.61 49.73
N LEU A 164 -29.84 37.06 50.78
CA LEU A 164 -29.91 35.61 50.99
C LEU A 164 -30.64 34.90 49.85
N GLU A 165 -31.72 35.49 49.32
CA GLU A 165 -32.43 34.90 48.19
C GLU A 165 -31.60 34.96 46.89
N ALA A 166 -30.92 36.09 46.63
CA ALA A 166 -29.99 36.20 45.52
C ALA A 166 -28.86 35.17 45.60
N GLU A 167 -28.34 34.92 46.81
CA GLU A 167 -27.30 33.93 47.05
C GLU A 167 -27.79 32.50 46.74
N LYS A 168 -29.03 32.15 47.11
CA LYS A 168 -29.63 30.84 46.74
C LYS A 168 -29.76 30.69 45.23
N ILE A 169 -30.21 31.73 44.54
CA ILE A 169 -30.32 31.73 43.07
C ILE A 169 -28.94 31.52 42.44
N LEU A 170 -27.92 32.21 42.95
CA LEU A 170 -26.54 32.10 42.45
C LEU A 170 -25.97 30.70 42.67
N ARG A 171 -26.16 30.11 43.86
CA ARG A 171 -25.76 28.72 44.13
C ARG A 171 -26.44 27.74 43.18
N SER A 172 -27.75 27.88 42.97
CA SER A 172 -28.51 27.04 42.05
C SER A 172 -28.05 27.22 40.59
N ALA A 173 -27.68 28.44 40.18
CA ALA A 173 -27.12 28.70 38.86
C ALA A 173 -25.73 28.07 38.69
N LEU A 174 -24.89 28.12 39.72
CA LEU A 174 -23.57 27.49 39.73
C LEU A 174 -23.67 25.97 39.60
N GLU A 175 -24.57 25.34 40.34
CA GLU A 175 -24.79 23.89 40.24
C GLU A 175 -25.24 23.48 38.83
N ARG A 176 -26.17 24.23 38.23
CA ARG A 176 -26.57 24.00 36.82
C ARG A 176 -25.40 24.17 35.86
N ALA A 177 -24.53 25.17 36.08
CA ALA A 177 -23.37 25.39 35.24
C ALA A 177 -22.38 24.21 35.31
N LEU A 178 -22.12 23.67 36.51
CA LEU A 178 -21.27 22.50 36.69
C LEU A 178 -21.84 21.25 35.99
N ILE A 179 -23.15 21.02 36.07
CA ILE A 179 -23.81 19.91 35.36
C ILE A 179 -23.67 20.06 33.85
N VAL A 180 -23.82 21.28 33.33
CA VAL A 180 -23.64 21.56 31.90
C VAL A 180 -22.21 21.28 31.45
N GLU A 181 -21.20 21.67 32.24
CA GLU A 181 -19.79 21.38 31.96
C GLU A 181 -19.52 19.88 31.93
N GLU A 182 -20.05 19.11 32.90
CA GLU A 182 -19.92 17.65 32.94
C GLU A 182 -20.55 17.00 31.70
N VAL A 183 -21.76 17.39 31.32
CA VAL A 183 -22.44 16.89 30.11
C VAL A 183 -21.69 17.29 28.83
N GLN A 184 -21.08 18.48 28.80
CA GLN A 184 -20.24 18.90 27.67
C GLN A 184 -18.98 18.02 27.54
N ASN A 185 -18.34 17.69 28.67
CA ASN A 185 -17.19 16.79 28.70
C ASN A 185 -17.58 15.39 28.19
N GLN A 186 -18.69 14.82 28.69
CA GLN A 186 -19.21 13.54 28.21
C GLN A 186 -19.55 13.57 26.71
N ASN A 187 -20.14 14.65 26.22
CA ASN A 187 -20.41 14.83 24.79
C ASN A 187 -19.11 14.87 23.96
N PHE A 188 -18.06 15.49 24.47
CA PHE A 188 -16.75 15.51 23.80
C PHE A 188 -16.14 14.10 23.72
N GLU A 189 -16.22 13.33 24.82
CA GLU A 189 -15.76 11.94 24.84
C GLU A 189 -16.57 11.05 23.88
N LEU A 190 -17.89 11.18 23.86
CA LEU A 190 -18.75 10.45 22.93
C LEU A 190 -18.43 10.79 21.47
N ARG A 191 -18.19 12.06 21.14
CA ARG A 191 -17.74 12.47 19.80
C ARG A 191 -16.44 11.81 19.42
N ARG A 192 -15.46 11.80 20.34
CA ARG A 192 -14.19 11.10 20.12
C ARG A 192 -14.39 9.59 19.91
N HIS A 193 -15.27 8.95 20.67
CA HIS A 193 -15.60 7.53 20.47
C HIS A 193 -16.23 7.29 19.09
N ILE A 194 -17.14 8.16 18.64
CA ILE A 194 -17.73 8.08 17.30
C ILE A 194 -16.65 8.19 16.22
N GLU A 195 -15.71 9.13 16.35
CA GLU A 195 -14.59 9.29 15.42
C GLU A 195 -13.70 8.03 15.36
N ILE A 196 -13.40 7.42 16.52
CA ILE A 196 -12.65 6.16 16.59
C ILE A 196 -13.41 5.04 15.86
N CYS A 197 -14.70 4.85 16.15
CA CYS A 197 -15.51 3.82 15.51
C CYS A 197 -15.62 4.03 13.99
N GLN A 198 -15.65 5.29 13.53
CA GLN A 198 -15.66 5.59 12.09
C GLN A 198 -14.35 5.20 11.41
N GLU A 199 -13.19 5.49 12.02
CA GLU A 199 -11.90 5.09 11.44
C GLU A 199 -11.68 3.56 11.54
N GLU A 200 -12.13 2.91 12.61
CA GLU A 200 -12.14 1.45 12.72
C GLU A 200 -12.97 0.80 11.60
N ASN A 201 -14.19 1.29 11.34
CA ASN A 201 -15.03 0.82 10.25
C ASN A 201 -14.35 1.01 8.88
N LYS A 202 -13.69 2.14 8.67
CA LYS A 202 -12.94 2.39 7.43
C LYS A 202 -11.76 1.44 7.25
N ILE A 203 -11.08 1.04 8.32
CA ILE A 203 -10.02 0.03 8.29
C ILE A 203 -10.62 -1.36 8.01
N LEU A 204 -11.75 -1.70 8.65
CA LEU A 204 -12.48 -2.94 8.40
C LEU A 204 -12.94 -3.03 6.94
N ASP A 205 -13.49 -1.96 6.36
CA ASP A 205 -13.90 -1.90 4.96
C ASP A 205 -12.74 -2.12 4.00
N LYS A 206 -11.58 -1.49 4.26
CA LYS A 206 -10.36 -1.72 3.46
C LYS A 206 -9.93 -3.19 3.53
N THR A 207 -9.95 -3.76 4.73
CA THR A 207 -9.58 -5.17 4.96
C THR A 207 -10.55 -6.11 4.26
N ASN A 208 -11.86 -5.84 4.34
CA ASN A 208 -12.88 -6.64 3.70
C ASN A 208 -12.75 -6.59 2.17
N ARG A 209 -12.52 -5.41 1.59
CA ARG A 209 -12.24 -5.28 0.14
C ARG A 209 -11.03 -6.12 -0.28
N CYS A 210 -9.94 -6.10 0.49
CA CYS A 210 -8.77 -6.94 0.19
C CYS A 210 -9.10 -8.44 0.24
N LYS A 211 -9.86 -8.90 1.26
CA LYS A 211 -10.28 -10.30 1.36
C LYS A 211 -11.21 -10.72 0.23
N VAL A 212 -12.13 -9.85 -0.21
CA VAL A 212 -12.98 -10.10 -1.38
C VAL A 212 -12.13 -10.28 -2.64
N LEU A 213 -11.15 -9.41 -2.87
CA LEU A 213 -10.22 -9.55 -4.01
C LEU A 213 -9.41 -10.85 -3.95
N GLU A 214 -9.03 -11.32 -2.76
CA GLU A 214 -8.35 -12.60 -2.57
C GLU A 214 -9.27 -13.78 -2.89
N VAL A 215 -10.52 -13.75 -2.40
CA VAL A 215 -11.54 -14.75 -2.72
C VAL A 215 -11.82 -14.80 -4.22
N GLU A 216 -11.88 -13.65 -4.90
CA GLU A 216 -12.04 -13.58 -6.36
C GLU A 216 -10.88 -14.24 -7.10
N LYS A 217 -9.63 -13.99 -6.67
CA LYS A 217 -8.44 -14.66 -7.25
C LYS A 217 -8.49 -16.16 -7.04
N LEU A 218 -8.80 -16.63 -5.83
CA LEU A 218 -8.94 -18.05 -5.55
C LEU A 218 -10.06 -18.67 -6.40
N SER A 219 -11.19 -17.98 -6.56
CA SER A 219 -12.29 -18.42 -7.42
C SER A 219 -11.87 -18.53 -8.88
N GLN A 220 -11.05 -17.61 -9.39
CA GLN A 220 -10.49 -17.70 -10.73
C GLN A 220 -9.54 -18.89 -10.88
N THR A 221 -8.70 -19.13 -9.86
CA THR A 221 -7.78 -20.28 -9.85
C THR A 221 -8.55 -21.60 -9.83
N ILE A 222 -9.67 -21.68 -9.11
CA ILE A 222 -10.55 -22.85 -9.11
C ILE A 222 -11.12 -23.10 -10.51
N LYS A 223 -11.62 -22.07 -11.20
CA LYS A 223 -12.12 -22.21 -12.57
C LYS A 223 -11.05 -22.73 -13.54
N GLU A 224 -9.83 -22.21 -13.46
CA GLU A 224 -8.71 -22.69 -14.29
C GLU A 224 -8.38 -24.17 -14.01
N LEU A 225 -8.44 -24.60 -12.75
CA LEU A 225 -8.26 -26.00 -12.38
C LEU A 225 -9.40 -26.88 -12.87
N GLU A 226 -10.65 -26.42 -12.79
CA GLU A 226 -11.82 -27.12 -13.34
C GLU A 226 -11.69 -27.32 -14.86
N GLU A 227 -11.28 -26.29 -15.59
CA GLU A 227 -11.00 -26.38 -17.03
C GLU A 227 -9.87 -27.35 -17.34
N ALA A 228 -8.79 -27.32 -16.56
CA ALA A 228 -7.68 -28.27 -16.70
C ALA A 228 -8.10 -29.72 -16.43
N ILE A 229 -8.98 -29.95 -15.45
CA ILE A 229 -9.55 -31.27 -15.16
C ILE A 229 -10.43 -31.75 -16.33
N LEU A 230 -11.27 -30.87 -16.89
CA LEU A 230 -12.10 -31.20 -18.05
C LEU A 230 -11.24 -31.54 -19.28
N ALA A 231 -10.20 -30.75 -19.56
CA ALA A 231 -9.24 -31.02 -20.62
C ALA A 231 -8.47 -32.34 -20.39
N GLY A 232 -8.04 -32.60 -19.15
CA GLY A 232 -7.42 -33.85 -18.75
C GLY A 232 -8.36 -35.06 -18.92
N GLY A 233 -9.65 -34.90 -18.61
CA GLY A 233 -10.68 -35.90 -18.86
C GLY A 233 -10.85 -36.22 -20.35
N ALA A 234 -10.85 -35.20 -21.21
CA ALA A 234 -10.90 -35.37 -22.66
C ALA A 234 -9.65 -36.11 -23.19
N ALA A 235 -8.46 -35.72 -22.74
CA ALA A 235 -7.21 -36.41 -23.10
C ALA A 235 -7.17 -37.87 -22.60
N ALA A 236 -7.71 -38.15 -21.41
CA ALA A 236 -7.81 -39.52 -20.91
C ALA A 236 -8.75 -40.38 -21.78
N ASN A 237 -9.85 -39.80 -22.29
CA ASN A 237 -10.75 -40.50 -23.20
C ASN A 237 -10.06 -40.84 -24.53
N THR A 238 -9.33 -39.91 -25.14
CA THR A 238 -8.60 -40.19 -26.38
C THR A 238 -7.54 -41.28 -26.19
N ILE A 239 -6.84 -41.30 -25.04
CA ILE A 239 -5.91 -42.38 -24.70
C ILE A 239 -6.63 -43.73 -24.59
N ARG A 240 -7.80 -43.77 -23.96
CA ARG A 240 -8.61 -45.00 -23.89
C ARG A 240 -9.04 -45.48 -25.27
N ASP A 241 -9.41 -44.56 -26.17
CA ASP A 241 -9.79 -44.88 -27.54
C ASP A 241 -8.61 -45.42 -28.36
N TYR A 242 -7.44 -44.78 -28.28
CA TYR A 242 -6.22 -45.30 -28.91
C TYR A 242 -5.85 -46.68 -28.35
N LYS A 243 -5.96 -46.89 -27.04
CA LYS A 243 -5.70 -48.20 -26.42
C LYS A 243 -6.67 -49.27 -26.92
N ARG A 244 -7.94 -48.93 -27.10
CA ARG A 244 -8.94 -49.83 -27.71
C ARG A 244 -8.54 -50.16 -29.15
N ARG A 245 -8.21 -49.15 -29.96
CA ARG A 245 -7.81 -49.32 -31.36
C ARG A 245 -6.55 -50.17 -31.52
N ILE A 246 -5.55 -49.97 -30.65
CA ILE A 246 -4.33 -50.79 -30.61
C ILE A 246 -4.68 -52.25 -30.28
N SER A 247 -5.63 -52.48 -29.38
CA SER A 247 -6.07 -53.83 -29.03
C SER A 247 -6.75 -54.53 -30.21
N GLU A 248 -7.65 -53.83 -30.92
CA GLU A 248 -8.28 -54.32 -32.17
C GLU A 248 -7.23 -54.66 -33.24
N LEU A 249 -6.29 -53.73 -33.51
CA LEU A 249 -5.22 -53.96 -34.48
C LEU A 249 -4.30 -55.11 -34.09
N ASN A 250 -4.06 -55.33 -32.79
CA ASN A 250 -3.31 -56.48 -32.32
C ASN A 250 -4.07 -57.79 -32.53
N ASP A 251 -5.39 -57.80 -32.34
CA ASP A 251 -6.22 -58.97 -32.62
C ASP A 251 -6.22 -59.29 -34.13
N GLU A 252 -6.38 -58.28 -34.99
CA GLU A 252 -6.25 -58.39 -36.45
C GLU A 252 -4.86 -58.87 -36.87
N LYS A 253 -3.80 -58.33 -36.27
CA LYS A 253 -2.42 -58.81 -36.51
C LYS A 253 -2.30 -60.29 -36.16
N ARG A 254 -2.83 -60.73 -35.01
CA ARG A 254 -2.80 -62.15 -34.62
C ARG A 254 -3.61 -63.03 -35.58
N THR A 255 -4.72 -62.56 -36.15
CA THR A 255 -5.46 -63.34 -37.15
C THR A 255 -4.69 -63.44 -38.47
N LEU A 256 -4.13 -62.32 -38.96
CA LEU A 256 -3.30 -62.28 -40.16
C LEU A 256 -2.03 -63.13 -40.01
N GLU A 257 -1.37 -63.11 -38.86
CA GLU A 257 -0.20 -63.97 -38.59
C GLU A 257 -0.56 -65.46 -38.69
N ARG A 258 -1.72 -65.86 -38.17
CA ARG A 258 -2.22 -67.24 -38.30
C ARG A 258 -2.56 -67.59 -39.75
N GLU A 259 -3.15 -66.67 -40.51
CA GLU A 259 -3.42 -66.86 -41.95
C GLU A 259 -2.15 -66.97 -42.77
N LEU A 260 -1.19 -66.08 -42.54
CA LEU A 260 0.11 -66.11 -43.17
C LEU A 260 0.85 -67.42 -42.86
N ALA A 261 0.79 -67.90 -41.61
CA ALA A 261 1.33 -69.21 -41.25
C ALA A 261 0.63 -70.35 -42.03
N ARG A 262 -0.71 -70.32 -42.16
CA ARG A 262 -1.46 -71.29 -42.97
C ARG A 262 -1.07 -71.25 -44.44
N ILE A 263 -0.95 -70.07 -45.04
CA ILE A 263 -0.53 -69.88 -46.43
C ILE A 263 0.90 -70.34 -46.63
N LYS A 264 1.84 -70.02 -45.73
CA LYS A 264 3.22 -70.52 -45.78
C LYS A 264 3.27 -72.05 -45.79
N VAL A 265 2.50 -72.70 -44.92
CA VAL A 265 2.41 -74.17 -44.90
C VAL A 265 1.84 -74.69 -46.23
N SER A 266 0.77 -74.08 -46.75
CA SER A 266 0.18 -74.46 -48.03
C SER A 266 1.14 -74.25 -49.21
N ALA A 267 1.87 -73.13 -49.24
CA ALA A 267 2.87 -72.81 -50.26
C ALA A 267 4.05 -73.79 -50.19
N ASN A 268 4.53 -74.12 -48.98
CA ASN A 268 5.57 -75.13 -48.78
C ASN A 268 5.11 -76.51 -49.25
N ARG A 269 3.85 -76.91 -48.97
CA ARG A 269 3.25 -78.14 -49.51
C ARG A 269 3.23 -78.11 -51.04
N GLY A 270 2.75 -77.03 -51.65
CA GLY A 270 2.74 -76.86 -53.11
C GLY A 270 4.14 -76.90 -53.73
N ALA A 271 5.11 -76.22 -53.13
CA ALA A 271 6.51 -76.25 -53.56
C ALA A 271 7.11 -77.67 -53.45
N THR A 272 6.74 -78.43 -52.42
CA THR A 272 7.17 -79.84 -52.27
C THR A 272 6.56 -80.72 -53.34
N VAL A 273 5.27 -80.55 -53.67
CA VAL A 273 4.60 -81.27 -54.77
C VAL A 273 5.27 -80.94 -56.10
N VAL A 274 5.44 -79.65 -56.42
CA VAL A 274 6.13 -79.22 -57.65
C VAL A 274 7.54 -79.82 -57.70
N ALA A 275 8.34 -79.73 -56.63
CA ALA A 275 9.67 -80.33 -56.61
C ALA A 275 9.67 -81.85 -56.87
N ASN A 276 8.64 -82.58 -56.42
CA ASN A 276 8.49 -84.01 -56.69
C ASN A 276 8.03 -84.32 -58.14
N ASP A 277 7.28 -83.42 -58.77
CA ASP A 277 6.81 -83.56 -60.16
C ASP A 277 7.90 -83.25 -61.20
N TRP A 278 8.97 -82.56 -60.81
CA TRP A 278 10.16 -82.36 -61.66
C TRP A 278 10.99 -83.66 -61.74
N LYS A 279 10.60 -84.51 -62.68
CA LYS A 279 11.28 -85.79 -62.99
C LYS A 279 12.01 -85.73 -64.33
N ASP A 280 13.09 -86.49 -64.46
CA ASP A 280 13.82 -86.71 -65.70
C ASP A 280 13.07 -87.65 -66.67
N GLU A 281 13.62 -87.87 -67.86
CA GLU A 281 13.07 -88.79 -68.89
C GLU A 281 12.90 -90.24 -68.38
N ASN A 282 13.52 -90.60 -67.24
CA ASN A 282 13.45 -91.90 -66.58
C ASN A 282 12.54 -91.91 -65.33
N ASN A 283 11.69 -90.89 -65.15
CA ASN A 283 10.78 -90.73 -64.01
C ASN A 283 11.47 -90.61 -62.63
N LYS A 284 12.75 -90.25 -62.57
CA LYS A 284 13.48 -89.97 -61.33
C LYS A 284 13.54 -88.47 -61.07
N VAL A 285 13.39 -88.06 -59.81
CA VAL A 285 13.48 -86.64 -59.43
C VAL A 285 14.88 -86.12 -59.76
N MET A 286 14.97 -85.09 -60.59
CA MET A 286 16.25 -84.53 -61.04
C MET A 286 16.89 -83.73 -59.90
N PRO A 287 18.09 -84.10 -59.40
CA PRO A 287 18.77 -83.35 -58.36
C PRO A 287 19.06 -81.91 -58.77
N VAL A 288 18.71 -80.94 -57.93
CA VAL A 288 18.88 -79.48 -58.19
C VAL A 288 20.32 -79.13 -58.61
N LYS A 289 21.32 -79.81 -58.04
CA LYS A 289 22.73 -79.62 -58.38
C LYS A 289 23.05 -80.03 -59.83
N GLN A 290 22.44 -81.12 -60.33
CA GLN A 290 22.60 -81.57 -61.70
C GLN A 290 21.90 -80.63 -62.67
N TRP A 291 20.68 -80.20 -62.35
CA TRP A 291 19.94 -79.24 -63.16
C TRP A 291 20.68 -77.89 -63.33
N LEU A 292 21.26 -77.36 -62.25
CA LEU A 292 22.08 -76.14 -62.32
C LEU A 292 23.33 -76.31 -63.18
N GLU A 293 23.96 -77.50 -63.15
CA GLU A 293 25.13 -77.81 -63.95
C GLU A 293 24.78 -77.96 -65.44
N GLU A 294 23.68 -78.65 -65.78
CA GLU A 294 23.17 -78.76 -67.14
C GLU A 294 22.76 -77.40 -67.70
N ARG A 295 22.06 -76.57 -66.92
CA ARG A 295 21.74 -75.20 -67.30
C ARG A 295 23.01 -74.38 -67.56
N ARG A 296 24.07 -74.56 -66.75
CA ARG A 296 25.37 -73.90 -66.95
C ARG A 296 26.06 -74.38 -68.23
N LEU A 297 26.03 -75.68 -68.51
CA LEU A 297 26.56 -76.27 -69.74
C LEU A 297 25.82 -75.76 -70.98
N LEU A 298 24.49 -75.80 -70.98
CA LEU A 298 23.65 -75.28 -72.07
C LEU A 298 23.90 -73.80 -72.31
N GLN A 299 24.06 -73.00 -71.23
CA GLN A 299 24.36 -71.57 -71.36
C GLN A 299 25.76 -71.34 -71.97
N ALA A 300 26.76 -72.16 -71.61
CA ALA A 300 28.10 -72.11 -72.20
C ALA A 300 28.11 -72.56 -73.67
N GLU A 301 27.34 -73.58 -74.03
CA GLU A 301 27.16 -74.02 -75.42
C GLU A 301 26.46 -72.97 -76.27
N MET A 302 25.40 -72.36 -75.75
CA MET A 302 24.73 -71.22 -76.39
C MET A 302 25.72 -70.09 -76.67
N GLN A 303 26.61 -69.78 -75.72
CA GLN A 303 27.62 -68.74 -75.91
C GLN A 303 28.64 -69.14 -76.98
N LYS A 304 29.12 -70.39 -76.99
CA LYS A 304 29.99 -70.91 -78.06
C LYS A 304 29.32 -70.84 -79.44
N LEU A 305 28.03 -71.12 -79.54
CA LEU A 305 27.27 -71.01 -80.80
C LEU A 305 27.15 -69.55 -81.26
N LYS A 306 26.93 -68.60 -80.34
CA LYS A 306 26.96 -67.16 -80.66
C LYS A 306 28.33 -66.71 -81.17
N ASP A 307 29.41 -67.16 -80.55
CA ASP A 307 30.77 -66.81 -80.97
C ASP A 307 31.10 -67.40 -82.35
N LYS A 308 30.69 -68.65 -82.60
CA LYS A 308 30.80 -69.28 -83.93
C LYS A 308 30.02 -68.50 -84.99
N LEU A 309 28.78 -68.11 -84.69
CA LEU A 309 27.97 -67.30 -85.61
C LEU A 309 28.67 -65.97 -85.94
N ALA A 310 29.23 -65.28 -84.95
CA ALA A 310 29.96 -64.03 -85.16
C ALA A 310 31.23 -64.19 -86.01
N ILE A 311 31.92 -65.35 -85.92
CA ILE A 311 33.05 -65.68 -86.80
C ILE A 311 32.56 -65.90 -88.23
N SER A 312 31.49 -66.68 -88.42
CA SER A 312 30.88 -66.92 -89.74
C SER A 312 30.38 -65.62 -90.38
N GLU A 313 29.75 -64.73 -89.63
CA GLU A 313 29.33 -63.41 -90.12
C GLU A 313 30.51 -62.55 -90.59
N ARG A 314 31.63 -62.56 -89.85
CA ARG A 314 32.86 -61.88 -90.28
C ARG A 314 33.47 -62.52 -91.52
N ALA A 315 33.45 -63.85 -91.62
CA ALA A 315 33.94 -64.57 -92.79
C ALA A 315 33.12 -64.23 -94.05
N VAL A 316 31.78 -64.24 -93.97
CA VAL A 316 30.89 -63.86 -95.07
C VAL A 316 31.12 -62.41 -95.50
N LYS A 317 31.33 -61.48 -94.55
CA LYS A 317 31.66 -60.08 -94.87
C LYS A 317 33.00 -59.95 -95.59
N ALA A 318 34.02 -60.67 -95.16
CA ALA A 318 35.33 -60.69 -95.82
C ALA A 318 35.23 -61.30 -97.24
N GLU A 319 34.48 -62.39 -97.38
CA GLU A 319 34.25 -63.04 -98.67
C GLU A 319 33.46 -62.14 -99.64
N ALA A 320 32.47 -61.40 -99.15
CA ALA A 320 31.76 -60.39 -99.91
C ALA A 320 32.70 -59.24 -100.38
N GLN A 321 33.61 -58.77 -99.53
CA GLN A 321 34.62 -57.76 -99.91
C GLN A 321 35.57 -58.27 -101.00
N VAL A 322 36.02 -59.52 -100.91
CA VAL A 322 36.85 -60.14 -101.96
C VAL A 322 36.05 -60.27 -103.26
N LYS A 323 34.77 -60.68 -103.17
CA LYS A 323 33.88 -60.76 -104.32
C LYS A 323 33.68 -59.41 -105.00
N GLU A 324 33.52 -58.31 -104.25
CA GLU A 324 33.45 -56.96 -104.84
C GLU A 324 34.76 -56.56 -105.51
N LYS A 325 35.92 -56.82 -104.88
CA LYS A 325 37.24 -56.55 -105.50
C LYS A 325 37.43 -57.31 -106.81
N LEU A 326 37.02 -58.58 -106.86
CA LEU A 326 37.06 -59.39 -108.09
C LEU A 326 36.10 -58.85 -109.15
N LYS A 327 34.89 -58.44 -108.75
CA LYS A 327 33.89 -57.85 -109.65
C LYS A 327 34.37 -56.52 -110.25
N LEU A 328 35.07 -55.69 -109.48
CA LEU A 328 35.72 -54.46 -109.99
C LEU A 328 36.83 -54.78 -110.99
N ARG A 329 37.70 -55.76 -110.69
CA ARG A 329 38.76 -56.20 -111.64
C ARG A 329 38.20 -56.73 -112.96
N LEU A 330 37.11 -57.50 -112.90
CA LEU A 330 36.41 -57.98 -114.09
C LEU A 330 35.84 -56.83 -114.93
N LYS A 331 35.20 -55.85 -114.30
CA LYS A 331 34.73 -54.63 -115.00
C LYS A 331 35.87 -53.87 -115.68
N THR A 332 37.01 -53.67 -115.01
CA THR A 332 38.18 -53.00 -115.62
C THR A 332 38.73 -53.78 -116.82
N LEU A 333 38.75 -55.12 -116.78
CA LEU A 333 39.15 -55.94 -117.93
C LEU A 333 38.15 -55.88 -119.09
N GLU A 334 36.84 -55.91 -118.79
CA GLU A 334 35.78 -55.75 -119.80
C GLU A 334 35.87 -54.39 -120.51
N GLU A 335 36.16 -53.31 -119.77
CA GLU A 335 36.39 -51.98 -120.31
C GLU A 335 37.68 -51.89 -121.14
N GLY A 336 38.75 -52.59 -120.74
CA GLY A 336 39.99 -52.69 -121.51
C GLY A 336 39.83 -53.41 -122.85
N LEU A 337 38.96 -54.43 -122.93
CA LEU A 337 38.74 -55.22 -124.14
C LEU A 337 37.83 -54.51 -125.16
N LYS A 338 36.86 -53.71 -124.71
CA LYS A 338 35.99 -52.91 -125.58
C LYS A 338 36.74 -51.78 -126.32
N ASN A 339 37.86 -51.31 -125.77
CA ASN A 339 38.62 -50.19 -126.33
C ASN A 339 39.74 -50.60 -127.32
N ALA A 340 39.88 -51.89 -127.66
CA ALA A 340 41.03 -52.42 -128.41
C ALA A 340 40.72 -53.01 -129.81
N SER A 341 39.53 -52.79 -130.39
CA SER A 341 39.20 -53.34 -131.72
C SER A 341 38.37 -52.39 -132.60
N LEU A 342 39.02 -51.37 -133.19
CA LEU A 342 38.70 -50.77 -134.51
C LEU A 342 39.75 -49.67 -134.83
N PHE A 343 40.51 -49.83 -135.94
CA PHE A 343 41.30 -48.83 -136.70
C PHE A 343 42.21 -47.83 -135.93
N SER A 344 43.53 -47.87 -136.08
CA SER A 344 44.28 -47.24 -137.19
C SER A 344 43.82 -45.81 -137.51
N ILE A 345 44.47 -44.81 -136.89
CA ILE A 345 45.09 -43.66 -137.57
C ILE A 345 45.88 -42.86 -136.52
N ASP A 346 47.18 -42.77 -136.80
CA ASP A 346 48.12 -41.70 -136.55
C ASP A 346 47.70 -40.55 -135.62
N THR A 347 48.48 -40.33 -134.55
CA THR A 347 49.54 -39.29 -134.53
C THR A 347 49.95 -38.99 -133.08
N ASN A 348 51.27 -39.03 -132.86
CA ASN A 348 52.06 -38.03 -132.12
C ASN A 348 51.54 -37.50 -130.78
N GLY A 349 52.25 -37.82 -129.68
CA GLY A 349 52.09 -37.08 -128.44
C GLY A 349 52.85 -37.59 -127.20
N SER A 350 54.18 -37.73 -127.29
CA SER A 350 55.08 -37.71 -126.11
C SER A 350 55.11 -36.28 -125.50
N PRO A 351 55.58 -36.00 -124.25
CA PRO A 351 56.65 -36.69 -123.51
C PRO A 351 56.29 -37.03 -122.03
N LYS A 352 56.87 -38.05 -121.40
CA LYS A 352 58.24 -38.05 -120.84
C LYS A 352 58.52 -36.77 -120.03
N TYR A 353 58.50 -36.86 -118.71
CA TYR A 353 59.62 -37.26 -117.85
C TYR A 353 60.33 -36.04 -117.28
N ALA A 354 60.73 -36.25 -116.03
CA ALA A 354 61.75 -35.51 -115.31
C ALA A 354 61.30 -34.21 -114.64
N LYS A 355 61.38 -34.25 -113.30
CA LYS A 355 62.24 -33.39 -112.48
C LYS A 355 62.03 -31.89 -112.70
N SER A 356 61.72 -31.07 -111.71
CA SER A 356 62.16 -31.11 -110.33
C SER A 356 61.64 -29.84 -109.67
N SER A 357 61.19 -29.95 -108.43
CA SER A 357 61.24 -28.89 -107.44
C SER A 357 61.23 -29.59 -106.08
N ASN A 358 62.39 -30.01 -105.56
CA ASN A 358 63.30 -29.20 -104.74
C ASN A 358 62.53 -28.39 -103.69
N PHE A 359 62.55 -28.88 -102.43
CA PHE A 359 63.43 -28.37 -101.35
C PHE A 359 62.79 -27.11 -100.74
N PHE A 360 62.62 -26.89 -99.44
CA PHE A 360 63.20 -27.37 -98.18
C PHE A 360 62.23 -26.84 -97.09
N GLY A 361 62.27 -27.35 -95.87
CA GLY A 361 61.80 -26.54 -94.74
C GLY A 361 61.09 -27.29 -93.62
N ILE A 362 61.90 -27.75 -92.67
CA ILE A 362 61.54 -27.95 -91.27
C ILE A 362 60.90 -26.66 -90.74
N LEU A 363 59.87 -26.75 -89.90
CA LEU A 363 59.72 -25.95 -88.66
C LEU A 363 58.44 -26.31 -87.89
N SER A 364 58.63 -26.41 -86.58
CA SER A 364 57.81 -25.83 -85.51
C SER A 364 56.31 -26.12 -85.40
N SER A 365 56.02 -26.69 -84.22
CA SER A 365 55.09 -26.18 -83.21
C SER A 365 53.61 -26.58 -83.26
N ASN A 366 53.12 -27.00 -82.09
CA ASN A 366 51.82 -26.77 -81.48
C ASN A 366 50.60 -26.73 -82.43
N THR A 367 49.65 -27.65 -82.27
CA THR A 367 48.51 -27.36 -81.39
C THR A 367 48.38 -28.36 -80.23
N ARG A 368 48.88 -27.89 -79.10
CA ARG A 368 48.50 -28.27 -77.75
C ARG A 368 47.31 -27.41 -77.32
N THR A 369 46.20 -28.02 -76.95
CA THR A 369 45.37 -27.60 -75.80
C THR A 369 45.12 -28.85 -74.95
N LYS A 370 46.04 -29.21 -74.03
CA LYS A 370 46.04 -28.90 -72.59
C LYS A 370 44.72 -29.22 -71.83
N LYS A 371 44.87 -30.23 -70.95
CA LYS A 371 44.26 -30.44 -69.61
C LYS A 371 42.80 -30.89 -69.59
N ARG A 372 42.43 -31.98 -68.90
CA ARG A 372 42.70 -32.24 -67.48
C ARG A 372 42.71 -33.74 -67.13
N SER A 373 43.63 -34.14 -66.25
CA SER A 373 43.56 -35.38 -65.45
C SER A 373 42.38 -35.37 -64.49
N THR A 374 41.60 -36.45 -64.45
CA THR A 374 40.95 -36.93 -63.22
C THR A 374 40.51 -38.38 -63.41
N SER A 375 41.16 -39.23 -62.62
CA SER A 375 40.66 -40.43 -61.96
C SER A 375 39.24 -40.96 -62.26
N GLN A 376 39.24 -42.29 -62.47
CA GLN A 376 38.27 -43.32 -62.06
C GLN A 376 37.17 -43.79 -63.04
N PRO A 377 36.93 -45.13 -63.05
CA PRO A 377 35.92 -45.76 -63.88
C PRO A 377 34.53 -45.71 -63.22
N ARG A 378 33.50 -45.60 -64.08
CA ARG A 378 32.12 -45.96 -63.73
C ARG A 378 32.03 -47.48 -63.55
N GLY A 379 31.74 -47.92 -62.33
CA GLY A 379 31.07 -49.18 -62.05
C GLY A 379 29.61 -48.88 -61.67
N SER A 380 28.68 -49.53 -62.36
CA SER A 380 27.24 -49.45 -62.12
C SER A 380 26.71 -50.85 -61.83
N THR A 381 26.50 -51.19 -60.56
CA THR A 381 25.62 -52.26 -60.04
C THR A 381 25.72 -52.12 -58.51
N ILE A 382 24.71 -52.01 -57.66
CA ILE A 382 23.51 -52.84 -57.47
C ILE A 382 22.48 -52.02 -56.65
N THR A 383 21.23 -52.17 -57.04
CA THR A 383 19.98 -51.91 -56.32
C THR A 383 19.89 -52.65 -54.98
N LYS A 384 19.38 -52.00 -53.91
CA LYS A 384 18.25 -52.51 -53.10
C LYS A 384 17.90 -51.60 -51.93
N SER A 385 16.59 -51.56 -51.74
CA SER A 385 15.74 -50.84 -50.80
C SER A 385 15.52 -51.58 -49.46
N ALA A 386 14.77 -50.91 -48.58
CA ALA A 386 14.09 -51.35 -47.34
C ALA A 386 14.92 -51.19 -46.05
N ILE A 387 14.55 -50.31 -45.10
CA ILE A 387 13.42 -50.34 -44.15
C ILE A 387 13.49 -51.54 -43.18
N GLN A 388 13.88 -51.28 -41.92
CA GLN A 388 13.31 -51.75 -40.64
C GLN A 388 14.28 -51.33 -39.51
N MET A 389 13.88 -50.48 -38.54
CA MET A 389 13.17 -50.76 -37.27
C MET A 389 14.04 -51.40 -36.17
N LEU A 390 13.89 -50.82 -34.96
CA LEU A 390 14.34 -51.27 -33.62
C LEU A 390 15.86 -51.17 -33.37
N ASP A 391 16.38 -50.80 -32.20
CA ASP A 391 15.84 -50.91 -30.83
C ASP A 391 16.60 -49.99 -29.85
N GLU A 392 16.02 -49.87 -28.65
CA GLU A 392 16.43 -49.15 -27.45
C GLU A 392 17.89 -49.38 -26.99
N LYS A 393 18.55 -48.33 -26.45
CA LYS A 393 19.07 -48.32 -25.06
C LYS A 393 19.69 -46.97 -24.67
N GLN A 394 19.50 -46.67 -23.39
CA GLN A 394 20.00 -45.55 -22.58
C GLN A 394 21.46 -45.17 -22.84
N THR A 395 21.77 -43.87 -22.77
CA THR A 395 22.76 -43.31 -21.82
C THR A 395 22.70 -41.78 -21.81
N THR A 396 22.82 -41.25 -20.60
CA THR A 396 23.14 -39.87 -20.22
C THR A 396 24.33 -39.27 -21.00
N VAL A 397 24.31 -37.95 -21.26
CA VAL A 397 25.43 -36.97 -21.02
C VAL A 397 25.04 -35.59 -21.57
N ASN A 398 25.45 -34.57 -20.81
CA ASN A 398 25.35 -33.13 -21.02
C ASN A 398 25.99 -32.61 -22.33
N SER A 399 25.42 -31.58 -22.94
CA SER A 399 26.07 -30.41 -23.59
C SER A 399 24.96 -29.54 -24.22
N GLU A 400 24.56 -28.42 -23.63
CA GLU A 400 25.12 -27.06 -23.83
C GLU A 400 24.99 -26.52 -25.28
N MET A 401 24.15 -25.48 -25.48
CA MET A 401 24.44 -24.20 -26.19
C MET A 401 23.16 -23.51 -26.76
N LYS A 402 22.79 -22.38 -26.12
CA LYS A 402 22.35 -21.04 -26.66
C LYS A 402 21.09 -20.92 -27.56
N PRO A 403 20.26 -19.85 -27.41
CA PRO A 403 20.60 -18.43 -27.71
C PRO A 403 20.15 -17.43 -26.62
N VAL A 404 20.93 -16.41 -26.22
CA VAL A 404 21.18 -15.07 -26.81
C VAL A 404 19.96 -14.13 -26.85
N ASN A 405 20.13 -13.01 -26.11
CA ASN A 405 19.47 -11.69 -26.16
C ASN A 405 18.02 -11.57 -25.66
N SER A 406 17.57 -10.51 -24.97
CA SER A 406 18.16 -9.38 -24.24
C SER A 406 16.97 -8.51 -23.85
N LEU A 407 16.78 -8.18 -22.56
CA LEU A 407 16.40 -6.84 -22.07
C LEU A 407 16.09 -6.88 -20.58
N LYS A 408 16.89 -6.06 -19.88
CA LYS A 408 16.79 -5.71 -18.46
C LYS A 408 15.59 -4.79 -18.27
N MET A 409 14.88 -4.91 -17.15
CA MET A 409 14.87 -3.86 -16.12
C MET A 409 14.43 -4.44 -14.77
N LYS A 410 15.11 -3.97 -13.73
CA LYS A 410 15.23 -4.57 -12.40
C LYS A 410 14.10 -4.11 -11.47
N ASN A 411 13.52 -5.06 -10.76
CA ASN A 411 13.02 -4.85 -9.39
C ASN A 411 14.21 -4.87 -8.42
N PRO A 412 14.10 -4.20 -7.27
CA PRO A 412 14.61 -4.81 -6.05
C PRO A 412 13.56 -4.85 -4.94
N THR A 413 13.48 -6.03 -4.33
CA THR A 413 12.75 -6.36 -3.10
C THR A 413 13.66 -6.10 -1.88
N SER A 414 13.03 -5.64 -0.79
CA SER A 414 13.39 -5.76 0.64
C SER A 414 14.76 -5.30 1.14
N GLU A 415 14.79 -4.44 2.16
CA GLU A 415 15.04 -4.85 3.56
C GLU A 415 14.80 -3.69 4.55
N SER A 416 14.59 -4.07 5.81
CA SER A 416 14.07 -3.27 6.92
C SER A 416 15.03 -2.20 7.46
N LEU A 417 14.47 -1.10 7.99
CA LEU A 417 15.06 -0.36 9.10
C LEU A 417 14.00 0.42 9.88
N VAL A 418 13.73 -0.09 11.08
CA VAL A 418 13.07 0.58 12.19
C VAL A 418 13.82 1.87 12.53
N LYS A 419 13.13 3.02 12.62
CA LYS A 419 13.46 4.12 13.55
C LYS A 419 12.38 5.22 13.61
N LYS A 420 11.66 5.20 14.74
CA LYS A 420 11.36 6.32 15.65
C LYS A 420 10.39 7.43 15.19
N SER A 421 9.18 7.28 15.71
CA SER A 421 8.23 8.33 16.11
C SER A 421 8.83 9.26 17.19
N LEU A 422 8.74 10.57 16.93
CA LEU A 422 8.69 11.72 17.84
C LEU A 422 7.85 12.72 17.02
N TRP A 423 6.70 13.25 17.42
CA TRP A 423 6.44 14.17 18.53
C TRP A 423 4.96 14.12 18.91
N ALA A 424 4.69 13.90 20.21
CA ALA A 424 3.46 14.26 20.89
C ALA A 424 3.83 14.68 22.32
N SER A 425 3.51 15.92 22.72
CA SER A 425 3.26 16.37 24.11
C SER A 425 3.17 17.90 24.17
N ARG A 426 2.04 18.46 24.65
CA ARG A 426 1.76 18.93 26.04
C ARG A 426 2.54 20.21 26.38
N ASN A 427 1.98 21.32 26.87
CA ASN A 427 1.01 21.61 27.95
C ASN A 427 0.52 23.08 27.78
N LYS A 428 -0.73 23.48 28.08
CA LYS A 428 -1.40 23.77 29.38
C LYS A 428 -1.07 25.16 30.02
N VAL A 429 -2.04 26.10 29.87
CA VAL A 429 -2.61 27.09 30.84
C VAL A 429 -1.74 28.24 31.37
N ILE A 430 -2.23 29.50 31.24
CA ILE A 430 -2.64 30.43 32.32
C ILE A 430 -3.31 31.69 31.72
N ASP A 431 -4.32 32.14 32.46
CA ASP A 431 -5.33 33.18 32.27
C ASP A 431 -4.79 34.62 32.45
N ASN A 432 -5.47 35.62 31.85
CA ASN A 432 -5.50 37.02 32.31
C ASN A 432 -6.51 37.87 31.49
N SER A 433 -7.70 38.03 32.07
CA SER A 433 -8.46 39.28 32.24
C SER A 433 -8.41 40.41 31.17
N GLY A 434 -9.58 40.73 30.59
CA GLY A 434 -9.85 42.02 29.95
C GLY A 434 -11.34 42.19 29.58
N LYS A 435 -12.00 43.16 30.22
CA LYS A 435 -13.42 43.57 30.06
C LYS A 435 -13.62 44.53 28.87
N GLU A 436 -14.90 44.87 28.61
CA GLU A 436 -15.44 46.00 27.82
C GLU A 436 -15.39 45.86 26.28
N ASN A 437 -16.41 46.12 25.44
CA ASN A 437 -17.72 46.81 25.48
C ASN A 437 -18.62 46.18 24.38
N ALA A 438 -19.93 45.93 24.53
CA ALA A 438 -21.06 46.88 24.34
C ALA A 438 -20.84 47.77 23.08
N GLU A 439 -21.63 47.75 22.00
CA GLU A 439 -23.06 48.07 21.94
C GLU A 439 -23.60 47.91 20.49
N THR A 440 -24.87 47.50 20.38
CA THR A 440 -25.85 47.76 19.29
C THR A 440 -25.57 47.13 17.90
N ASN A 441 -26.54 46.46 17.24
CA ASN A 441 -27.90 46.93 17.05
C ASN A 441 -28.92 45.79 16.94
N LYS A 442 -30.10 46.07 17.49
CA LYS A 442 -31.28 45.22 17.64
C LYS A 442 -32.07 45.20 16.33
N ILE A 443 -32.60 44.05 15.94
CA ILE A 443 -34.02 43.89 15.56
C ILE A 443 -34.50 42.55 16.13
N ALA A 444 -35.32 42.64 17.18
CA ALA A 444 -36.13 41.55 17.72
C ALA A 444 -37.25 41.21 16.71
N MET A 445 -37.74 39.98 16.60
CA MET A 445 -38.84 39.38 17.39
C MET A 445 -39.15 38.05 16.68
N SER A 446 -39.63 36.94 17.25
CA SER A 446 -40.00 36.48 18.57
C SER A 446 -40.17 34.96 18.40
N TYR A 447 -39.52 34.15 19.24
CA TYR A 447 -39.87 32.73 19.44
C TYR A 447 -40.73 32.64 20.70
N ASP A 448 -41.78 31.82 20.67
CA ASP A 448 -42.32 30.98 21.77
C ASP A 448 -43.73 30.52 21.37
N LYS A 449 -44.30 29.37 21.76
CA LYS A 449 -43.88 28.23 22.58
C LYS A 449 -44.90 27.11 22.32
N ILE A 450 -44.41 25.88 22.17
CA ILE A 450 -44.79 24.62 22.84
C ILE A 450 -46.22 24.51 23.44
N GLN A 451 -46.94 23.41 23.14
CA GLN A 451 -47.55 22.38 24.04
C GLN A 451 -48.72 21.65 23.33
N LYS A 452 -48.61 20.35 22.99
CA LYS A 452 -48.96 19.10 23.72
C LYS A 452 -50.47 18.83 23.94
N LYS A 453 -50.92 17.68 23.38
CA LYS A 453 -51.91 16.69 23.92
C LYS A 453 -53.40 17.11 24.01
N ASP A 454 -54.44 16.26 23.88
CA ASP A 454 -54.67 14.81 24.04
C ASP A 454 -55.93 14.35 23.23
N GLU A 455 -56.00 13.03 22.90
CA GLU A 455 -57.17 12.10 22.89
C GLU A 455 -58.48 12.37 22.08
N VAL A 456 -59.32 11.42 21.60
CA VAL A 456 -59.46 9.95 21.40
C VAL A 456 -60.81 9.75 20.65
N THR A 457 -60.96 8.81 19.70
CA THR A 457 -62.12 7.86 19.48
C THR A 457 -62.36 7.42 18.01
N GLU A 458 -62.56 6.09 17.84
CA GLU A 458 -63.51 5.38 16.93
C GLU A 458 -63.40 5.56 15.39
N MET A 459 -64.04 4.77 14.52
CA MET A 459 -64.32 3.34 14.34
C MET A 459 -64.62 3.20 12.81
N GLU A 460 -64.67 1.98 12.28
CA GLU A 460 -64.93 1.58 10.88
C GLU A 460 -65.91 2.44 10.04
N ASN A 461 -65.71 2.46 8.71
CA ASN A 461 -66.69 2.23 7.61
C ASN A 461 -66.29 2.96 6.30
N ARG A 462 -66.03 2.23 5.19
CA ARG A 462 -66.94 1.88 4.08
C ARG A 462 -66.97 2.86 2.88
N THR A 463 -66.55 2.31 1.73
CA THR A 463 -67.17 2.34 0.38
C THR A 463 -67.54 3.65 -0.33
N GLY A 464 -67.13 3.67 -1.61
CA GLY A 464 -67.81 4.31 -2.77
C GLY A 464 -66.87 4.26 -3.98
N VAL A 465 -66.72 3.16 -4.72
CA VAL A 465 -67.57 2.63 -5.81
C VAL A 465 -67.93 3.66 -6.88
N THR A 466 -67.35 3.52 -8.09
CA THR A 466 -68.02 3.39 -9.40
C THR A 466 -66.93 2.89 -10.38
N GLY A 467 -66.90 1.64 -10.88
CA GLY A 467 -67.78 1.04 -11.91
C GLY A 467 -67.37 1.54 -13.31
N SER A 468 -67.18 0.77 -14.38
CA SER A 468 -67.34 -0.66 -14.68
C SER A 468 -66.86 -0.95 -16.12
N ASN A 469 -66.42 -2.18 -16.39
CA ASN A 469 -66.50 -2.96 -17.65
C ASN A 469 -65.69 -2.59 -18.93
N LYS A 470 -64.87 -3.54 -19.41
CA LYS A 470 -65.22 -4.41 -20.56
C LYS A 470 -64.26 -5.59 -20.74
N GLU A 471 -64.86 -6.74 -21.06
CA GLU A 471 -64.24 -8.03 -21.40
C GLU A 471 -63.69 -8.07 -22.84
N MET A 472 -62.86 -9.10 -23.09
CA MET A 472 -62.91 -10.05 -24.22
C MET A 472 -61.70 -10.09 -25.18
N LYS A 473 -61.01 -11.24 -25.11
CA LYS A 473 -60.31 -12.03 -26.16
C LYS A 473 -59.26 -11.39 -27.08
N GLY A 474 -58.02 -11.86 -26.90
CA GLY A 474 -57.27 -12.71 -27.83
C GLY A 474 -57.07 -12.24 -29.29
N SER A 475 -55.81 -11.99 -29.66
CA SER A 475 -55.25 -12.44 -30.94
C SER A 475 -53.72 -12.53 -30.85
N GLU A 476 -53.21 -13.58 -31.45
CA GLU A 476 -51.81 -13.96 -31.64
C GLU A 476 -51.07 -13.10 -32.69
N ILE A 477 -49.74 -13.08 -32.54
CA ILE A 477 -48.66 -12.95 -33.56
C ILE A 477 -48.43 -11.57 -34.22
N GLY A 478 -47.19 -11.09 -34.10
CA GLY A 478 -46.59 -10.10 -35.00
C GLY A 478 -45.36 -9.40 -34.40
N SER A 479 -44.17 -9.96 -34.64
CA SER A 479 -42.87 -9.31 -34.42
C SER A 479 -42.65 -8.09 -35.33
N ILE A 480 -41.65 -7.26 -34.98
CA ILE A 480 -41.06 -6.08 -35.69
C ILE A 480 -41.62 -4.77 -35.10
N ASP A 481 -40.89 -3.87 -34.43
CA ASP A 481 -39.46 -3.55 -34.35
C ASP A 481 -39.13 -3.01 -32.94
N ASP A 482 -37.89 -3.23 -32.49
CA ASP A 482 -37.28 -2.58 -31.33
C ASP A 482 -37.20 -1.06 -31.57
N GLU A 483 -38.19 -0.31 -31.10
CA GLU A 483 -37.99 1.07 -30.67
C GLU A 483 -37.97 1.05 -29.15
N ASP A 484 -36.85 1.51 -28.58
CA ASP A 484 -36.54 1.60 -27.16
C ASP A 484 -37.48 2.61 -26.47
N VAL A 485 -38.76 2.26 -26.34
CA VAL A 485 -39.76 3.09 -25.67
C VAL A 485 -39.68 2.82 -24.17
N VAL A 486 -38.69 3.45 -23.53
CA VAL A 486 -38.58 3.52 -22.08
C VAL A 486 -39.91 4.01 -21.49
N SER A 487 -40.48 3.24 -20.57
CA SER A 487 -41.77 3.53 -19.91
C SER A 487 -41.84 5.00 -19.45
N GLY A 488 -42.91 5.73 -19.80
CA GLY A 488 -43.09 7.14 -19.41
C GLY A 488 -42.96 7.39 -17.91
N ILE A 489 -43.26 6.37 -17.08
CA ILE A 489 -43.07 6.41 -15.62
C ILE A 489 -41.58 6.51 -15.24
N LEU A 490 -40.69 5.85 -16.01
CA LEU A 490 -39.25 5.95 -15.79
C LEU A 490 -38.74 7.33 -16.20
N TYR A 491 -39.26 7.92 -17.28
CA TYR A 491 -38.96 9.30 -17.66
C TYR A 491 -39.41 10.30 -16.59
N ASP A 492 -40.63 10.16 -16.05
CA ASP A 492 -41.13 11.03 -14.98
C ASP A 492 -40.28 10.91 -13.71
N ARG A 493 -39.87 9.67 -13.36
CA ARG A 493 -38.99 9.42 -12.20
C ARG A 493 -37.60 9.99 -12.41
N LEU A 494 -37.01 9.78 -13.59
CA LEU A 494 -35.71 10.31 -13.96
C LEU A 494 -35.73 11.84 -14.02
N GLN A 495 -36.79 12.43 -14.56
CA GLN A 495 -36.97 13.88 -14.63
C GLN A 495 -37.07 14.49 -13.23
N LYS A 496 -37.82 13.86 -12.30
CA LYS A 496 -37.87 14.28 -10.89
C LYS A 496 -36.51 14.21 -10.21
N GLU A 497 -35.76 13.13 -10.43
CA GLU A 497 -34.42 12.95 -9.86
C GLU A 497 -33.44 14.00 -10.42
N VAL A 498 -33.48 14.26 -11.74
CA VAL A 498 -32.66 15.29 -12.38
C VAL A 498 -32.98 16.69 -11.84
N ILE A 499 -34.26 17.02 -11.64
CA ILE A 499 -34.66 18.30 -11.04
C ILE A 499 -34.18 18.39 -9.59
N TYR A 500 -34.30 17.32 -8.81
CA TYR A 500 -33.83 17.26 -7.44
C TYR A 500 -32.30 17.44 -7.35
N LEU A 501 -31.55 16.74 -8.20
CA LEU A 501 -30.10 16.83 -8.27
C LEU A 501 -29.63 18.23 -8.69
N ARG A 502 -30.31 18.87 -9.66
CA ARG A 502 -30.02 20.26 -10.04
C ARG A 502 -30.18 21.21 -8.86
N LYS A 503 -31.33 21.14 -8.17
CA LYS A 503 -31.58 21.97 -6.97
C LYS A 503 -30.56 21.71 -5.86
N SER A 504 -30.20 20.44 -5.63
CA SER A 504 -29.16 20.12 -4.65
C SER A 504 -27.78 20.62 -5.06
N SER A 505 -27.47 20.66 -6.36
CA SER A 505 -26.21 21.23 -6.87
C SER A 505 -26.20 22.73 -6.64
N ASP A 506 -27.26 23.45 -7.00
CA ASP A 506 -27.36 24.91 -6.83
C ASP A 506 -27.16 25.32 -5.37
N ILE A 507 -27.76 24.59 -4.42
CA ILE A 507 -27.57 24.83 -2.98
C ILE A 507 -26.12 24.58 -2.54
N LYS A 508 -25.48 23.54 -3.06
CA LYS A 508 -24.07 23.25 -2.77
C LYS A 508 -23.16 24.33 -3.35
N ASP A 509 -23.45 24.82 -4.55
CA ASP A 509 -22.69 25.90 -5.20
C ASP A 509 -22.83 27.21 -4.43
N MET A 510 -24.03 27.56 -3.96
CA MET A 510 -24.23 28.73 -3.07
C MET A 510 -23.44 28.59 -1.75
N THR A 511 -23.43 27.40 -1.17
CA THR A 511 -22.70 27.14 0.08
C THR A 511 -21.19 27.21 -0.14
N LEU A 512 -20.70 26.67 -1.26
CA LEU A 512 -19.29 26.73 -1.64
C LEU A 512 -18.86 28.17 -1.86
N HIS A 513 -19.67 28.96 -2.57
CA HIS A 513 -19.39 30.37 -2.78
C HIS A 513 -19.28 31.16 -1.46
N SER A 514 -20.16 30.90 -0.49
CA SER A 514 -20.06 31.49 0.85
C SER A 514 -18.76 31.12 1.58
N LYS A 515 -18.30 29.86 1.43
CA LYS A 515 -17.03 29.41 2.02
C LYS A 515 -15.83 30.04 1.34
N ASP A 516 -15.87 30.23 0.02
CA ASP A 516 -14.80 30.89 -0.71
C ASP A 516 -14.62 32.35 -0.28
N GLU A 517 -15.71 33.08 -0.01
CA GLU A 517 -15.64 34.43 0.53
C GLU A 517 -15.08 34.45 1.96
N GLU A 518 -15.41 33.46 2.79
CA GLU A 518 -14.79 33.30 4.12
C GLU A 518 -13.29 33.02 4.03
N ILE A 519 -12.87 32.13 3.13
CA ILE A 519 -11.46 31.82 2.87
C ILE A 519 -10.73 33.08 2.41
N LYS A 520 -11.33 33.88 1.53
CA LYS A 520 -10.77 35.15 1.05
C LYS A 520 -10.58 36.17 2.18
N LEU A 521 -11.52 36.23 3.13
CA LEU A 521 -11.39 37.06 4.33
C LEU A 521 -10.28 36.54 5.26
N LEU A 522 -10.18 35.22 5.45
CA LEU A 522 -9.13 34.60 6.25
C LEU A 522 -7.75 34.83 5.64
N MET A 523 -7.60 34.69 4.31
CA MET A 523 -6.35 35.01 3.62
C MET A 523 -5.93 36.46 3.85
N LYS A 524 -6.87 37.41 3.76
CA LYS A 524 -6.59 38.82 4.09
C LYS A 524 -6.15 39.00 5.54
N LYS A 525 -6.77 38.31 6.51
CA LYS A 525 -6.36 38.34 7.92
C LYS A 525 -4.97 37.73 8.15
N VAL A 526 -4.65 36.63 7.47
CA VAL A 526 -3.32 36.01 7.54
C VAL A 526 -2.27 36.97 6.97
N GLU A 527 -2.57 37.63 5.85
CA GLU A 527 -1.65 38.57 5.21
C GLU A 527 -1.42 39.83 6.06
N THR A 528 -2.44 40.33 6.78
CA THR A 528 -2.27 41.44 7.73
C THR A 528 -1.47 41.01 8.96
N LEU A 529 -1.72 39.83 9.51
CA LEU A 529 -0.95 39.27 10.63
C LEU A 529 0.52 39.03 10.24
N ALA A 530 0.78 38.50 9.04
CA ALA A 530 2.13 38.29 8.54
C ALA A 530 2.90 39.63 8.44
N ARG A 531 2.25 40.68 7.93
CA ARG A 531 2.83 42.04 7.90
C ARG A 531 3.08 42.59 9.30
N ALA A 532 2.17 42.38 10.25
CA ALA A 532 2.35 42.81 11.63
C ALA A 532 3.53 42.11 12.31
N ILE A 533 3.64 40.78 12.14
CA ILE A 533 4.77 39.98 12.63
C ILE A 533 6.09 40.45 11.99
N GLU A 534 6.10 40.73 10.69
CA GLU A 534 7.31 41.24 10.03
C GLU A 534 7.76 42.59 10.62
N VAL A 535 6.82 43.51 10.87
CA VAL A 535 7.10 44.81 11.50
C VAL A 535 7.60 44.64 12.94
N GLU A 536 6.96 43.76 13.71
CA GLU A 536 7.33 43.47 15.10
C GLU A 536 8.72 42.80 15.18
N SER A 537 9.03 41.87 14.28
CA SER A 537 10.36 41.28 14.16
C SER A 537 11.46 42.30 13.79
N LYS A 538 11.13 43.29 12.94
CA LYS A 538 12.06 44.39 12.62
C LYS A 538 12.22 45.33 13.81
N LYS A 539 11.18 45.55 14.61
CA LYS A 539 11.23 46.36 15.83
C LYS A 539 12.07 45.68 16.91
N THR A 540 11.84 44.41 17.21
CA THR A 540 12.59 43.64 18.20
C THR A 540 14.07 43.53 17.83
N LYS A 541 14.40 43.34 16.55
CA LYS A 541 15.80 43.41 16.07
C LYS A 541 16.46 44.76 16.33
N ARG A 542 15.74 45.88 16.13
CA ARG A 542 16.27 47.23 16.45
C ARG A 542 16.45 47.43 17.96
N GLU A 543 15.48 46.99 18.76
CA GLU A 543 15.58 47.07 20.23
C GLU A 543 16.72 46.22 20.79
N ALA A 544 16.94 45.02 20.25
CA ALA A 544 18.07 44.18 20.63
C ALA A 544 19.42 44.85 20.31
N ALA A 545 19.54 45.44 19.12
CA ALA A 545 20.73 46.20 18.73
C ALA A 545 20.97 47.44 19.61
N MET A 546 19.91 48.10 20.08
CA MET A 546 20.06 49.20 21.06
C MET A 546 20.48 48.68 22.44
N ARG A 547 19.86 47.61 22.96
CA ARG A 547 20.28 47.00 24.24
C ARG A 547 21.72 46.50 24.22
N GLU A 548 22.20 45.98 23.10
CA GLU A 548 23.60 45.58 22.93
C GLU A 548 24.54 46.79 22.97
N LYS A 549 24.18 47.89 22.29
CA LYS A 549 24.94 49.16 22.36
C LYS A 549 24.95 49.73 23.78
N ASP A 550 23.81 49.73 24.48
CA ASP A 550 23.71 50.22 25.86
C ASP A 550 24.51 49.32 26.82
N SER A 551 24.50 48.00 26.61
CA SER A 551 25.33 47.06 27.37
C SER A 551 26.82 47.22 27.10
N ALA A 552 27.20 47.57 25.86
CA ALA A 552 28.59 47.87 25.51
C ALA A 552 29.07 49.19 26.14
N LEU A 553 28.22 50.21 26.19
CA LEU A 553 28.48 51.47 26.89
C LEU A 553 28.62 51.27 28.40
N ALA A 554 27.74 50.47 29.03
CA ALA A 554 27.83 50.13 30.45
C ALA A 554 29.14 49.40 30.81
N LYS A 555 29.59 48.47 29.95
CA LYS A 555 30.89 47.78 30.12
C LYS A 555 32.10 48.71 29.98
N LEU A 556 31.99 49.76 29.17
CA LEU A 556 33.06 50.75 28.99
C LEU A 556 33.14 51.70 30.21
N ASP A 557 32.00 52.08 30.78
CA ASP A 557 31.93 52.90 31.99
C ASP A 557 32.41 52.15 33.25
N GLU A 558 32.13 50.85 33.36
CA GLU A 558 32.63 50.00 34.44
C GLU A 558 34.17 49.83 34.40
N LYS A 559 34.76 49.81 33.18
CA LYS A 559 36.21 49.78 32.98
C LYS A 559 36.90 51.11 33.32
N MET A 560 36.21 52.24 33.11
CA MET A 560 36.67 53.57 33.55
C MET A 560 36.61 53.73 35.08
N ARG A 561 35.65 53.09 35.76
CA ARG A 561 35.60 53.08 37.23
C ARG A 561 36.66 52.18 37.89
N SER A 562 36.98 51.02 37.31
CA SER A 562 37.97 50.11 37.91
C SER A 562 39.42 50.64 37.80
N THR A 563 39.75 51.33 36.71
CA THR A 563 41.09 51.92 36.48
C THR A 563 41.45 53.04 37.46
N ASN A 564 40.46 53.76 38.01
CA ASN A 564 40.70 54.78 39.02
C ASN A 564 40.92 54.21 40.44
N SER A 565 40.53 52.95 40.71
CA SER A 565 40.73 52.31 42.01
C SER A 565 42.16 51.74 42.20
N SER A 566 42.88 51.47 41.11
CA SER A 566 44.18 50.78 41.15
C SER A 566 45.38 51.69 41.47
N LYS A 567 45.18 53.02 41.59
CA LYS A 567 46.27 53.97 41.93
C LYS A 567 46.42 54.28 43.42
N ARG A 568 45.69 53.60 44.33
CA ARG A 568 45.67 53.95 45.77
C ARG A 568 46.37 52.97 46.73
N SER A 569 47.04 51.92 46.26
CA SER A 569 47.57 50.86 47.16
C SER A 569 49.09 50.61 47.10
N VAL A 570 49.92 51.63 46.82
CA VAL A 570 51.38 51.52 46.97
C VAL A 570 51.91 52.79 47.65
N ASN A 571 51.94 52.78 48.98
CA ASN A 571 52.88 53.50 49.85
C ASN A 571 52.45 53.32 51.31
N ALA A 572 52.93 52.25 51.95
CA ALA A 572 53.04 52.13 53.40
C ALA A 572 53.93 50.91 53.75
N SER A 573 55.25 51.12 53.75
CA SER A 573 56.26 50.46 54.59
C SER A 573 57.49 51.34 54.66
#